data_AF-A0A7N2QZQ6-F1
#
_entry.id   AF-A0A7N2QZQ6-F1
#
_cell.length_a   1.000
_cell.length_b   1.000
_cell.length_c   1.000
_cell.angle_alpha   90.00
_cell.angle_beta   90.00
_cell.angle_gamma   90.00
#
_symmetry.space_group_name_H-M   'P 1'
#
loop_
_entity.id
_entity.type
_entity.pdbx_description
1 polymer ?
#
loop_
_entity_poly.entity_id
_entity_poly.type
_entity_poly.pdbx_seq_one_letter_code
_entity_poly.pdbx_strand_id
1 'polypeptide(L)'
;MSGSGNSQLYRPHDVFTAMGRCWVLEDEFSYPINPNLRNSAYVHNTMRQEWDWLFREQQMFYDELTGFKLPVPRRLASQMPRDTIDELRKALNRIREENNRMKIRLNRYRTQVEIRESVEEGWYEHAQFMQSLLADPIYQSDVEMSDED
;
A
#
# COMPACT_ATOMS: atom_id res chain seq x y z
N MET A 1 22.00 3.39 3.15
CA MET A 1 21.40 2.07 2.84
C MET A 1 21.89 1.09 3.89
N SER A 2 21.05 0.78 4.88
CA SER A 2 21.40 -0.13 5.99
C SER A 2 20.42 -1.28 5.99
N GLY A 3 20.63 -2.23 5.09
CA GLY A 3 19.91 -3.50 5.05
C GLY A 3 20.40 -4.41 6.17
N SER A 4 19.88 -4.22 7.39
CA SER A 4 19.93 -5.20 8.47
C SER A 4 18.54 -5.82 8.62
N GLY A 5 18.02 -6.39 7.53
CA GLY A 5 16.87 -7.29 7.63
C GLY A 5 17.36 -8.59 8.24
N ASN A 6 16.75 -9.02 9.35
CA ASN A 6 16.95 -10.37 9.86
C ASN A 6 16.64 -11.35 8.71
N SER A 7 17.64 -12.10 8.22
CA SER A 7 17.54 -12.97 7.03
C SER A 7 16.55 -14.14 7.19
N GLN A 8 15.88 -14.21 8.33
CA GLN A 8 14.87 -15.20 8.68
C GLN A 8 13.45 -14.65 8.61
N LEU A 9 13.28 -13.35 8.35
CA LEU A 9 11.99 -12.68 8.24
C LEU A 9 11.81 -12.12 6.83
N TYR A 10 10.58 -12.15 6.32
CA TYR A 10 10.17 -11.44 5.11
C TYR A 10 9.14 -10.36 5.48
N ARG A 11 9.09 -9.29 4.69
CA ARG A 11 8.01 -8.31 4.78
C ARG A 11 7.01 -8.52 3.64
N PRO A 12 5.71 -8.23 3.84
CA PRO A 12 4.72 -8.32 2.76
C PRO A 12 5.14 -7.59 1.47
N HIS A 13 5.69 -6.38 1.58
CA HIS A 13 6.27 -5.58 0.51
C HIS A 13 7.31 -6.37 -0.30
N ASP A 14 8.24 -7.07 0.34
CA ASP A 14 9.26 -7.87 -0.36
C ASP A 14 8.61 -8.90 -1.29
N VAL A 15 7.52 -9.52 -0.83
CA VAL A 15 6.76 -10.52 -1.61
C VAL A 15 6.03 -9.87 -2.78
N PHE A 16 5.34 -8.75 -2.55
CA PHE A 16 4.59 -8.07 -3.61
C PHE A 16 5.50 -7.47 -4.68
N THR A 17 6.64 -6.89 -4.29
CA THR A 17 7.66 -6.39 -5.22
C THR A 17 8.28 -7.53 -6.02
N ALA A 18 8.56 -8.67 -5.40
CA ALA A 18 9.06 -9.86 -6.13
C ALA A 18 8.04 -10.42 -7.13
N MET A 19 6.74 -10.19 -6.93
CA MET A 19 5.67 -10.51 -7.89
C MET A 19 5.55 -9.49 -9.03
N GLY A 20 6.46 -8.50 -9.12
CA GLY A 20 6.45 -7.45 -10.14
C GLY A 20 5.37 -6.41 -9.92
N ARG A 21 4.77 -6.35 -8.73
CA ARG A 21 3.73 -5.36 -8.41
C ARG A 21 4.37 -4.09 -7.89
N CYS A 22 3.83 -2.95 -8.30
CA CYS A 22 4.15 -1.67 -7.70
C CYS A 22 3.62 -1.61 -6.26
N TRP A 23 4.50 -1.28 -5.31
CA TRP A 23 4.18 -1.19 -3.90
C TRP A 23 4.72 0.10 -3.29
N VAL A 24 3.87 0.85 -2.61
CA VAL A 24 4.18 2.14 -1.97
C VAL A 24 3.72 2.21 -0.52
N LEU A 25 3.07 1.16 0.00
CA LEU A 25 2.76 1.09 1.42
C LEU A 25 4.03 0.87 2.24
N GLU A 26 4.04 1.49 3.41
CA GLU A 26 5.05 1.23 4.41
C GLU A 26 4.76 -0.11 5.11
N ASP A 27 5.82 -0.87 5.37
CA ASP A 27 5.72 -2.16 6.04
C ASP A 27 6.26 -2.05 7.47
N GLU A 28 5.35 -2.10 8.44
CA GLU A 28 5.70 -2.22 9.86
C GLU A 28 5.81 -3.67 10.33
N PHE A 29 5.26 -4.62 9.55
CA PHE A 29 5.12 -6.01 9.95
C PHE A 29 6.07 -6.94 9.19
N SER A 30 6.58 -7.95 9.88
CA SER A 30 7.47 -8.95 9.31
C SER A 30 7.11 -10.35 9.81
N TYR A 31 7.38 -11.33 8.96
CA TYR A 31 6.92 -12.70 9.11
C TYR A 31 8.08 -13.69 8.97
N PRO A 32 8.10 -14.79 9.72
CA PRO A 32 9.14 -15.80 9.58
C PRO A 32 9.07 -16.49 8.21
N ILE A 33 10.22 -16.63 7.56
CA ILE A 33 10.39 -17.41 6.32
C ILE A 33 10.19 -18.91 6.59
N ASN A 34 10.48 -19.36 7.82
CA ASN A 34 10.33 -20.77 8.20
C ASN A 34 8.87 -21.24 8.06
N PRO A 35 8.57 -22.17 7.13
CA PRO A 35 7.21 -22.60 6.85
C PRO A 35 6.56 -23.33 8.04
N ASN A 36 7.35 -23.91 8.93
CA ASN A 36 6.83 -24.59 10.13
C ASN A 36 6.22 -23.60 11.13
N LEU A 37 6.57 -22.31 11.05
CA LEU A 37 6.03 -21.26 11.91
C LEU A 37 4.79 -20.59 11.31
N ARG A 38 4.41 -20.93 10.07
CA ARG A 38 3.34 -20.26 9.30
C ARG A 38 1.98 -20.22 10.02
N ASN A 39 1.67 -21.23 10.82
CA ASN A 39 0.42 -21.34 11.57
C ASN A 39 0.64 -21.22 13.10
N SER A 40 1.80 -20.70 13.51
CA SER A 40 2.10 -20.46 14.92
C SER A 40 1.21 -19.37 15.52
N ALA A 41 1.00 -19.43 16.84
CA ALA A 41 0.28 -18.38 17.57
C ALA A 41 0.95 -17.00 17.40
N TYR A 42 2.28 -16.96 17.30
CA TYR A 42 3.03 -15.74 17.01
C TYR A 42 2.58 -15.12 15.69
N VAL A 43 2.65 -15.88 14.59
CA VAL A 43 2.24 -15.38 13.26
C VAL A 43 0.78 -14.94 13.25
N HIS A 44 -0.11 -15.71 13.87
CA HIS A 44 -1.52 -15.35 13.95
C HIS A 44 -1.74 -14.02 14.71
N ASN A 45 -1.03 -13.81 15.82
CA ASN A 45 -1.13 -12.55 16.57
C ASN A 45 -0.56 -11.37 15.76
N THR A 46 0.56 -11.55 15.07
CA THR A 46 1.12 -10.53 14.17
C THR A 46 0.14 -10.16 13.06
N MET A 47 -0.54 -11.15 12.46
CA MET A 47 -1.56 -10.90 11.42
C MET A 47 -2.75 -10.10 11.94
N ARG A 48 -3.19 -10.34 13.18
CA ARG A 48 -4.27 -9.57 13.79
C ARG A 48 -3.86 -8.12 14.07
N GLN A 49 -2.65 -7.92 14.58
CA GLN A 49 -2.11 -6.57 14.80
C GLN A 49 -1.96 -5.79 13.49
N GLU A 50 -1.47 -6.47 12.45
CA GLU A 50 -1.37 -5.87 11.13
C GLU A 50 -2.74 -5.50 10.56
N TRP A 51 -3.74 -6.37 10.73
CA TRP A 51 -5.10 -6.07 10.31
C TRP A 51 -5.62 -4.80 10.99
N ASP A 52 -5.49 -4.68 12.31
CA ASP A 52 -5.95 -3.51 13.06
C ASP A 52 -5.20 -2.21 12.65
N TRP A 53 -3.93 -2.33 12.28
CA TRP A 53 -3.15 -1.22 11.75
C TRP A 53 -3.61 -0.81 10.35
N LEU A 54 -3.65 -1.76 9.40
CA LEU A 54 -4.07 -1.53 8.02
C LEU A 54 -5.50 -1.02 7.93
N PHE A 55 -6.40 -1.48 8.81
CA PHE A 55 -7.79 -1.03 8.84
C PHE A 55 -7.90 0.44 9.28
N ARG A 56 -7.07 0.88 10.24
CA ARG A 56 -7.00 2.29 10.63
C ARG A 56 -6.40 3.15 9.53
N GLU A 57 -5.31 2.72 8.91
CA GLU A 57 -4.73 3.41 7.76
C GLU A 57 -5.71 3.52 6.58
N GLN A 58 -6.46 2.45 6.30
CA GLN A 58 -7.45 2.45 5.22
C GLN A 58 -8.47 3.58 5.43
N GLN A 59 -8.90 3.81 6.67
CA GLN A 59 -9.84 4.88 6.97
C GLN A 59 -9.19 6.27 6.77
N MET A 60 -7.93 6.45 7.16
CA MET A 60 -7.20 7.70 6.91
C MET A 60 -7.08 8.00 5.42
N PHE A 61 -6.70 7.00 4.59
CA PHE A 61 -6.62 7.19 3.14
C PHE A 61 -7.99 7.43 2.51
N TYR A 62 -9.03 6.75 2.99
CA TYR A 62 -10.41 6.96 2.55
C TYR A 62 -10.87 8.39 2.79
N ASP A 63 -10.66 8.91 4.00
CA ASP A 63 -11.07 10.26 4.38
C ASP A 63 -10.33 11.31 3.54
N GLU A 64 -9.04 11.10 3.29
CA GLU A 64 -8.23 12.00 2.47
C GLU A 64 -8.66 12.00 1.00
N LEU A 65 -8.86 10.82 0.40
CA LEU A 65 -9.38 10.70 -0.98
C LEU A 65 -10.74 11.40 -1.11
N THR A 66 -11.63 11.18 -0.14
CA THR A 66 -12.95 11.80 -0.11
C THR A 66 -12.85 13.32 0.02
N GLY A 67 -11.97 13.82 0.90
CA GLY A 67 -11.70 15.24 1.09
C GLY A 67 -11.21 15.93 -0.19
N PHE A 68 -10.36 15.26 -0.97
CA PHE A 68 -9.89 15.72 -2.27
C PHE A 68 -10.85 15.41 -3.44
N LYS A 69 -11.99 14.77 -3.18
CA LYS A 69 -12.96 14.33 -4.19
C LYS A 69 -12.36 13.40 -5.25
N LEU A 70 -11.43 12.56 -4.84
CA LEU A 70 -10.78 11.56 -5.69
C LEU A 70 -11.57 10.23 -5.68
N PRO A 71 -11.50 9.43 -6.76
CA PRO A 71 -12.11 8.11 -6.78
C PRO A 71 -11.55 7.19 -5.69
N VAL A 72 -12.43 6.60 -4.90
CA VAL A 72 -12.07 5.67 -3.81
C VAL A 72 -12.17 4.22 -4.31
N PRO A 73 -11.10 3.40 -4.19
CA PRO A 73 -11.17 1.96 -4.46
C PRO A 73 -12.21 1.24 -3.58
N ARG A 74 -12.76 0.14 -4.08
CA ARG A 74 -13.66 -0.71 -3.28
C ARG A 74 -12.94 -1.27 -2.05
N ARG A 75 -13.63 -1.30 -0.90
CA ARG A 75 -13.12 -1.79 0.40
C ARG A 75 -13.65 -3.18 0.74
N LEU A 76 -13.38 -4.16 -0.12
CA LEU A 76 -13.91 -5.53 0.01
C LEU A 76 -13.30 -6.26 1.20
N ALA A 77 -12.05 -5.95 1.58
CA ALA A 77 -11.39 -6.63 2.69
C ALA A 77 -12.20 -6.55 4.00
N SER A 78 -12.91 -5.44 4.23
CA SER A 78 -13.75 -5.23 5.42
C SER A 78 -14.85 -6.29 5.56
N GLN A 79 -15.34 -6.84 4.44
CA GLN A 79 -16.43 -7.81 4.36
C GLN A 79 -15.93 -9.26 4.36
N MET A 80 -14.62 -9.48 4.23
CA MET A 80 -14.06 -10.83 4.20
C MET A 80 -14.06 -11.48 5.59
N PRO A 81 -14.29 -12.80 5.70
CA PRO A 81 -14.16 -13.53 6.96
C PRO A 81 -12.71 -13.50 7.47
N ARG A 82 -12.55 -13.63 8.78
CA ARG A 82 -11.25 -13.52 9.48
C ARG A 82 -11.10 -14.50 10.66
N ASP A 83 -11.99 -15.48 10.76
CA ASP A 83 -12.08 -16.37 11.92
C ASP A 83 -10.95 -17.41 11.95
N THR A 84 -10.52 -17.84 10.76
CA THR A 84 -9.38 -18.75 10.58
C THR A 84 -8.12 -18.01 10.10
N ILE A 85 -6.94 -18.61 10.32
CA ILE A 85 -5.65 -18.06 9.87
C ILE A 85 -5.63 -17.87 8.35
N ASP A 86 -6.21 -18.79 7.59
CA ASP A 86 -6.23 -18.71 6.12
C ASP A 86 -7.18 -17.63 5.61
N GLU A 87 -8.33 -17.45 6.25
CA GLU A 87 -9.25 -16.34 5.97
C GLU A 87 -8.60 -14.99 6.30
N LEU A 88 -7.99 -14.86 7.47
CA LEU A 88 -7.25 -13.65 7.86
C LEU A 88 -6.12 -13.34 6.87
N ARG A 89 -5.41 -14.36 6.36
CA ARG A 89 -4.36 -14.17 5.34
C ARG A 89 -4.91 -13.58 4.05
N LYS A 90 -6.06 -14.10 3.59
CA LYS A 90 -6.73 -13.60 2.39
C LYS A 90 -7.21 -12.17 2.59
N ALA A 91 -7.83 -11.89 3.74
CA ALA A 91 -8.29 -10.55 4.12
C ALA A 91 -7.12 -9.56 4.16
N LEU A 92 -5.98 -9.94 4.78
CA LEU A 92 -4.76 -9.13 4.81
C LEU A 92 -4.23 -8.81 3.42
N ASN A 93 -4.08 -9.82 2.55
CA ASN A 93 -3.64 -9.57 1.18
C ASN A 93 -4.55 -8.59 0.46
N ARG A 94 -5.88 -8.71 0.65
CA ARG A 94 -6.83 -7.81 0.03
C ARG A 94 -6.73 -6.38 0.58
N ILE A 95 -6.70 -6.18 1.90
CA ILE A 95 -6.63 -4.83 2.48
C ILE A 95 -5.31 -4.13 2.11
N ARG A 96 -4.20 -4.86 2.03
CA ARG A 96 -2.92 -4.32 1.58
C ARG A 96 -3.00 -3.81 0.14
N GLU A 97 -3.57 -4.57 -0.78
CA GLU A 97 -3.77 -4.13 -2.16
C GLU A 97 -4.68 -2.89 -2.25
N GLU A 98 -5.78 -2.90 -1.51
CA GLU A 98 -6.72 -1.77 -1.46
C GLU A 98 -6.05 -0.49 -0.94
N ASN A 99 -5.32 -0.60 0.17
CA ASN A 99 -4.58 0.52 0.76
C ASN A 99 -3.47 1.01 -0.17
N ASN A 100 -2.76 0.10 -0.85
CA ASN A 100 -1.71 0.46 -1.79
C ASN A 100 -2.26 1.28 -2.96
N ARG A 101 -3.42 0.88 -3.51
CA ARG A 101 -4.12 1.67 -4.54
C ARG A 101 -4.50 3.05 -4.04
N MET A 102 -5.07 3.14 -2.84
CA MET A 102 -5.42 4.44 -2.24
C MET A 102 -4.20 5.34 -2.08
N LYS A 103 -3.09 4.77 -1.59
CA LYS A 103 -1.83 5.49 -1.41
C LYS A 103 -1.22 5.97 -2.72
N ILE A 104 -1.23 5.14 -3.77
CA ILE A 104 -0.78 5.55 -5.12
C ILE A 104 -1.61 6.73 -5.63
N ARG A 105 -2.95 6.69 -5.51
CA ARG A 105 -3.84 7.79 -5.91
C ARG A 105 -3.53 9.08 -5.16
N LEU A 106 -3.34 8.99 -3.85
CA LEU A 106 -2.99 10.13 -3.00
C LEU A 106 -1.62 10.71 -3.36
N ASN A 107 -0.61 9.86 -3.54
CA ASN A 107 0.73 10.30 -3.93
C ASN A 107 0.69 10.99 -5.30
N ARG A 108 0.01 10.41 -6.30
CA ARG A 108 -0.19 11.04 -7.62
C ARG A 108 -0.84 12.41 -7.51
N TYR A 109 -1.93 12.52 -6.74
CA TYR A 109 -2.62 13.80 -6.55
C TYR A 109 -1.73 14.85 -5.89
N ARG A 110 -1.02 14.49 -4.81
CA ARG A 110 -0.11 15.40 -4.11
C ARG A 110 1.03 15.86 -5.01
N THR A 111 1.61 14.98 -5.81
CA THR A 111 2.61 15.36 -6.83
C THR A 111 2.04 16.33 -7.86
N GLN A 112 0.79 16.14 -8.30
CA GLN A 112 0.13 17.08 -9.22
C GLN A 112 -0.12 18.45 -8.58
N VAL A 113 -0.47 18.50 -7.29
CA VAL A 113 -0.61 19.75 -6.53
C VAL A 113 0.75 20.46 -6.46
N GLU A 114 1.80 19.75 -6.06
CA GLU A 114 3.15 20.31 -5.93
C GLU A 114 3.69 20.85 -7.27
N ILE A 115 3.41 20.18 -8.39
CA ILE A 115 3.73 20.69 -9.73
C ILE A 115 3.07 22.05 -9.98
N ARG A 116 1.78 22.19 -9.66
CA ARG A 116 1.05 23.45 -9.87
C ARG A 116 1.63 24.58 -9.02
N GLU A 117 1.88 24.30 -7.74
CA GLU A 117 2.48 25.26 -6.80
C GLU A 117 3.88 25.68 -7.28
N SER A 118 4.70 24.72 -7.72
CA SER A 118 6.03 24.99 -8.27
C SER A 118 6.01 25.88 -9.50
N VAL A 119 5.03 25.69 -10.39
CA VAL A 119 4.84 26.54 -11.58
C VAL A 119 4.43 27.95 -11.18
N GLU A 120 3.51 28.09 -10.22
CA GLU A 120 3.07 29.39 -9.69
C GLU A 120 4.21 30.17 -9.04
N GLU A 121 5.13 29.47 -8.37
CA GLU A 121 6.33 30.04 -7.74
C GLU A 121 7.52 30.24 -8.72
N GLY A 122 7.37 29.83 -9.97
CA GLY A 122 8.39 29.96 -11.02
C GLY A 122 9.53 28.94 -10.94
N TRP A 123 9.36 27.86 -10.18
CA TRP A 123 10.32 26.76 -10.02
C TRP A 123 10.13 25.70 -11.12
N TYR A 124 10.31 26.11 -12.37
CA TYR A 124 10.01 25.28 -13.53
C TYR A 124 10.84 24.00 -13.63
N GLU A 125 12.11 24.02 -13.21
CA GLU A 125 12.96 22.81 -13.19
C GLU A 125 12.43 21.76 -12.20
N HIS A 126 12.00 22.20 -11.01
CA HIS A 126 11.37 21.31 -10.02
C HIS A 126 10.05 20.75 -10.53
N ALA A 127 9.20 21.59 -11.14
CA ALA A 127 7.96 21.16 -11.76
C ALA A 127 8.18 20.10 -12.86
N GLN A 128 9.18 20.29 -13.72
CA GLN A 128 9.56 19.33 -14.76
C GLN A 128 10.06 18.00 -14.17
N PHE A 129 10.87 18.07 -13.11
CA PHE A 129 11.33 16.88 -12.39
C PHE A 129 10.14 16.11 -11.80
N MET A 130 9.24 16.77 -11.08
CA MET A 130 8.05 16.13 -10.49
C MET A 130 7.11 15.56 -11.57
N GLN A 131 7.00 16.23 -12.71
CA GLN A 131 6.24 15.71 -13.85
C GLN A 131 6.87 14.46 -14.46
N SER A 132 8.20 14.36 -14.45
CA SER A 132 8.89 13.13 -14.85
C SER A 132 8.63 11.97 -13.88
N LEU A 133 8.48 12.25 -12.58
CA LEU A 133 8.09 11.23 -11.59
C LEU A 133 6.68 10.68 -11.86
N LEU A 134 5.73 11.52 -12.30
CA LEU A 134 4.40 11.04 -12.66
C LEU A 134 4.40 10.06 -13.84
N ALA A 135 5.44 10.08 -14.69
CA ALA A 135 5.61 9.11 -15.76
C ALA A 135 6.18 7.75 -15.27
N ASP A 136 6.68 7.68 -14.04
CA ASP A 136 7.18 6.44 -13.45
C ASP A 136 6.02 5.43 -13.29
N PRO A 137 6.22 4.15 -13.66
CA PRO A 137 5.22 3.09 -13.49
C PRO A 137 4.63 3.02 -12.08
N ILE A 138 5.38 3.41 -11.05
CA ILE A 138 4.92 3.42 -9.66
C ILE A 138 3.66 4.29 -9.49
N TYR A 139 3.62 5.44 -10.18
CA TYR A 139 2.51 6.38 -10.17
C TYR A 139 1.48 6.09 -11.25
N GLN A 140 1.66 5.08 -12.11
CA GLN A 140 0.69 4.65 -13.13
C GLN A 140 -0.01 3.34 -12.75
N SER A 141 0.58 2.56 -11.84
CA SER A 141 0.20 1.18 -11.54
C SER A 141 -1.23 0.95 -11.01
N ASP A 142 -1.87 1.93 -10.37
CA ASP A 142 -3.27 1.79 -9.96
C ASP A 142 -4.27 1.95 -11.12
N VAL A 143 -3.85 2.51 -12.27
CA VAL A 143 -4.66 2.57 -13.49
C VAL A 143 -4.79 1.18 -14.11
N GLU A 144 -3.74 0.37 -14.01
CA GLU A 144 -3.69 -1.00 -14.54
C GLU A 144 -4.35 -2.01 -13.60
N MET A 145 -4.43 -1.69 -12.31
CA MET A 145 -5.13 -2.49 -11.32
C MET A 145 -6.62 -2.19 -11.36
N SER A 146 -7.35 -2.94 -12.19
CA SER A 146 -8.79 -2.78 -12.34
C SER A 146 -9.52 -2.72 -10.99
N ASP A 147 -10.50 -1.81 -10.90
CA ASP A 147 -11.50 -1.76 -9.81
C ASP A 147 -12.46 -2.98 -9.87
N GLU A 148 -12.17 -3.94 -10.76
CA GLU A 148 -13.06 -4.95 -11.32
C GLU A 148 -13.88 -5.75 -10.31
N ASP A 149 -15.16 -5.77 -10.71
CA ASP A 149 -16.29 -6.68 -10.49
C ASP A 149 -16.94 -6.80 -9.13
#